data_AF-S4RVR6-F1
#
_entry.id   AF-S4RVR6-F1
#
_cell.length_a   1.000
_cell.length_b   1.000
_cell.length_c   1.000
_cell.angle_alpha   90.00
_cell.angle_beta   90.00
_cell.angle_gamma   90.00
#
_symmetry.space_group_name_H-M   'P 1'
#
loop_
_entity.id
_entity.type
_entity.pdbx_description
1 polymer ?
#
loop_
_entity_poly.entity_id
_entity_poly.type
_entity_poly.pdbx_seq_one_letter_code
_entity_poly.pdbx_strand_id
1 'polypeptide(L)'
;AVYRPLLKQILDEIFTAEQPDSSDIEHMASGLTDLLKTGISMFMKVSRPRPADHPLVVVFVVGGVTPAEIKLVRDSVTAMKVTQQVLLMSTRLLQPSDVPVLLFSKDRLSPTV
;
A
#
# COMPACT_ATOMS: atom_id res chain seq x y z
N ALA A 1 12.11 -22.40 -0.29
CA ALA A 1 11.10 -21.33 -0.23
C ALA A 1 11.50 -20.25 -1.22
N VAL A 2 10.58 -19.76 -2.06
CA VAL A 2 10.84 -18.66 -2.99
C VAL A 2 10.36 -17.37 -2.33
N TYR A 3 11.22 -16.35 -2.25
CA TYR A 3 10.85 -15.06 -1.66
C TYR A 3 9.78 -14.37 -2.53
N ARG A 4 8.67 -13.97 -1.91
CA ARG A 4 7.62 -13.16 -2.54
C ARG A 4 7.67 -11.74 -1.95
N PRO A 5 8.08 -10.72 -2.70
CA PRO A 5 8.20 -9.36 -2.19
C PRO A 5 6.86 -8.80 -1.68
N LEU A 6 6.88 -8.02 -0.60
CA LEU A 6 5.68 -7.50 0.04
C LEU A 6 4.81 -6.68 -0.92
N LEU A 7 5.41 -5.81 -1.72
CA LEU A 7 4.68 -5.02 -2.71
C LEU A 7 3.95 -5.90 -3.74
N LYS A 8 4.50 -7.06 -4.07
CA LYS A 8 3.80 -8.02 -4.94
C LYS A 8 2.56 -8.59 -4.23
N GLN A 9 2.70 -8.96 -2.96
CA GLN A 9 1.59 -9.49 -2.16
C GLN A 9 0.44 -8.48 -2.07
N ILE A 10 0.76 -7.23 -1.76
CA ILE A 10 -0.21 -6.13 -1.67
C ILE A 10 -0.92 -5.89 -3.01
N LEU A 11 -0.17 -5.82 -4.12
CA LEU A 11 -0.78 -5.61 -5.44
C LEU A 11 -1.68 -6.79 -5.82
N ASP A 12 -1.21 -8.02 -5.59
CA ASP A 12 -2.01 -9.21 -5.87
C ASP A 12 -3.29 -9.20 -5.02
N GLU A 13 -3.23 -8.81 -3.75
CA GLU A 13 -4.41 -8.70 -2.88
C GLU A 13 -5.39 -7.60 -3.32
N ILE A 14 -4.89 -6.44 -3.74
CA ILE A 14 -5.73 -5.34 -4.25
C ILE A 14 -6.49 -5.75 -5.53
N PHE A 15 -5.81 -6.45 -6.45
CA PHE A 15 -6.34 -6.72 -7.79
C PHE A 15 -6.92 -8.14 -7.95
N THR A 16 -6.77 -9.04 -6.97
CA THR A 16 -7.37 -10.38 -7.02
C THR A 16 -8.86 -10.30 -6.67
N ALA A 17 -9.70 -10.77 -7.58
CA ALA A 17 -11.16 -10.70 -7.46
C ALA A 17 -11.77 -11.78 -6.55
N GLU A 18 -11.00 -12.78 -6.12
CA GLU A 18 -11.55 -13.99 -5.45
C GLU A 18 -11.81 -13.84 -3.94
N GLN A 19 -11.29 -12.81 -3.26
CA GLN A 19 -11.55 -12.61 -1.83
C GLN A 19 -12.12 -11.21 -1.55
N PRO A 20 -13.43 -11.10 -1.26
CA PRO A 20 -14.07 -9.82 -0.93
C PRO A 20 -13.65 -9.26 0.43
N ASP A 21 -13.09 -10.10 1.32
CA ASP A 21 -12.65 -9.73 2.66
C ASP A 21 -11.14 -9.98 2.78
N SER A 22 -10.32 -9.07 2.23
CA SER A 22 -8.89 -8.98 2.56
C SER A 22 -8.78 -8.59 4.04
N SER A 23 -8.36 -9.52 4.91
CA SER A 23 -8.21 -9.24 6.36
C SER A 23 -7.21 -8.13 6.64
N ASP A 24 -6.27 -7.91 5.72
CA ASP A 24 -5.10 -7.07 5.94
C ASP A 24 -5.27 -5.66 5.34
N ILE A 25 -6.26 -5.46 4.46
CA ILE A 25 -6.57 -4.16 3.84
C ILE A 25 -7.90 -3.64 4.39
N GLU A 26 -7.81 -2.77 5.39
CA GLU A 26 -8.98 -2.10 5.96
C GLU A 26 -9.29 -0.77 5.26
N HIS A 27 -10.54 -0.62 4.79
CA HIS A 27 -11.05 0.68 4.36
C HIS A 27 -11.27 1.61 5.56
N MET A 28 -10.42 2.63 5.68
CA MET A 28 -10.64 3.75 6.61
C MET A 28 -11.41 4.87 5.91
N ALA A 29 -12.69 5.05 6.26
CA ALA A 29 -13.45 6.22 5.82
C ALA A 29 -12.99 7.46 6.61
N SER A 30 -12.58 8.53 5.93
CA SER A 30 -12.15 9.78 6.56
C SER A 30 -13.06 10.93 6.14
N GLY A 31 -14.05 11.28 6.99
CA GLY A 31 -14.91 12.45 6.81
C GLY A 31 -16.06 12.54 7.83
N LEU A 32 -16.39 13.76 8.28
CA LEU A 32 -17.52 14.04 9.19
C LEU A 32 -18.88 13.55 8.62
N THR A 33 -19.02 13.61 7.29
CA THR A 33 -20.20 13.15 6.54
C THR A 33 -20.33 11.64 6.48
N ASP A 34 -19.22 10.90 6.46
CA ASP A 34 -19.24 9.43 6.53
C ASP A 34 -19.46 8.93 7.95
N LEU A 35 -19.01 9.67 8.98
CA LEU A 35 -19.34 9.34 10.38
C LEU A 35 -20.85 9.45 10.67
N LEU A 36 -21.53 10.47 10.12
CA LEU A 36 -23.00 10.55 10.21
C LEU A 36 -23.70 9.45 9.42
N LYS A 37 -23.15 9.04 8.27
CA LYS A 37 -23.63 7.86 7.56
C LYS A 37 -23.40 6.59 8.38
N THR A 38 -22.28 6.41 9.07
CA THR A 38 -22.06 5.22 9.91
C THR A 38 -23.04 5.11 11.08
N GLY A 39 -23.46 6.23 11.68
CA GLY A 39 -24.42 6.25 12.78
C GLY A 39 -25.86 5.87 12.38
N ILE A 40 -26.24 6.12 11.12
CA ILE A 40 -27.57 5.79 10.58
C ILE A 40 -27.51 4.49 9.73
N SER A 41 -26.33 4.10 9.24
CA SER A 41 -26.09 2.98 8.31
C SER A 41 -25.65 1.68 8.99
N MET A 42 -25.76 1.55 10.31
CA MET A 42 -25.51 0.28 11.03
C MET A 42 -26.48 -0.85 10.63
N PHE A 43 -27.46 -0.58 9.76
CA PHE A 43 -28.49 -1.52 9.30
C PHE A 43 -28.37 -1.98 7.84
N MET A 44 -27.39 -1.52 7.05
CA MET A 44 -27.16 -2.04 5.70
C MET A 44 -25.73 -2.54 5.56
N LYS A 45 -25.59 -3.82 5.22
CA LYS A 45 -24.33 -4.45 4.82
C LYS A 45 -23.92 -3.91 3.44
N VAL A 46 -23.48 -2.66 3.40
CA VAL A 46 -22.92 -2.03 2.19
C VAL A 46 -21.47 -2.51 2.10
N SER A 47 -21.11 -3.20 1.03
CA SER A 47 -19.73 -3.65 0.80
C SER A 47 -18.78 -2.46 0.90
N ARG A 48 -17.70 -2.60 1.68
CA ARG A 48 -16.66 -1.56 1.77
C ARG A 48 -16.07 -1.36 0.38
N PRO A 49 -15.94 -0.11 -0.11
CA PRO A 49 -15.37 0.13 -1.43
C PRO A 49 -13.92 -0.35 -1.47
N ARG A 50 -13.53 -1.06 -2.53
CA ARG A 50 -12.18 -1.60 -2.67
C ARG A 50 -11.27 -0.60 -3.37
N PRO A 51 -9.95 -0.65 -3.11
CA PRO A 51 -9.00 0.20 -3.84
C PRO A 51 -9.08 0.01 -5.36
N ALA A 52 -9.32 -1.22 -5.83
CA ALA A 52 -9.43 -1.53 -7.27
C ALA A 52 -10.73 -1.01 -7.94
N ASP A 53 -11.73 -0.59 -7.17
CA ASP A 53 -12.99 -0.05 -7.71
C ASP A 53 -12.79 1.40 -8.23
N HIS A 54 -11.65 2.03 -7.93
CA HIS A 54 -11.30 3.38 -8.36
C HIS A 54 -10.29 3.36 -9.53
N PRO A 55 -10.40 4.25 -10.54
CA PRO A 55 -9.48 4.28 -11.68
C PRO A 55 -8.02 4.65 -11.34
N LEU A 56 -7.77 5.16 -10.13
CA LEU A 56 -6.44 5.48 -9.61
C LEU A 56 -6.24 4.80 -8.26
N VAL A 57 -5.16 4.02 -8.15
CA VAL A 57 -4.68 3.40 -6.92
C VAL A 57 -3.36 4.04 -6.53
N VAL A 58 -3.27 4.59 -5.31
CA VAL A 58 -2.05 5.19 -4.78
C VAL A 58 -1.44 4.28 -3.73
N VAL A 59 -0.18 3.87 -3.93
CA VAL A 59 0.60 3.10 -2.97
C VAL A 59 1.68 4.01 -2.41
N PHE A 60 1.56 4.42 -1.14
CA PHE A 60 2.54 5.27 -0.48
C PHE A 60 3.38 4.46 0.52
N VAL A 61 4.67 4.29 0.22
CA VAL A 61 5.60 3.51 1.05
C VAL A 61 6.36 4.42 2.02
N VAL A 62 6.08 4.27 3.31
CA VAL A 62 6.80 4.95 4.38
C VAL A 62 8.07 4.18 4.72
N GLY A 63 9.23 4.84 4.64
CA GLY A 63 10.54 4.24 4.94
C GLY A 63 11.46 4.19 3.73
N GLY A 64 10.87 4.18 2.53
CA GLY A 64 11.54 4.27 1.24
C GLY A 64 11.35 3.03 0.38
N VAL A 65 11.68 3.15 -0.90
CA VAL A 65 11.55 2.07 -1.89
C VAL A 65 12.80 1.97 -2.74
N THR A 66 13.15 0.76 -3.14
CA THR A 66 14.30 0.49 -4.02
C THR A 66 13.90 0.48 -5.50
N PRO A 67 14.84 0.73 -6.44
CA PRO A 67 14.56 0.61 -7.88
C PRO A 67 14.07 -0.79 -8.30
N ALA A 68 14.54 -1.84 -7.62
CA ALA A 68 14.10 -3.22 -7.88
C ALA A 68 12.61 -3.40 -7.54
N GLU A 69 12.16 -2.80 -6.45
CA GLU A 69 10.74 -2.80 -6.06
C GLU A 69 9.88 -1.99 -7.01
N ILE A 70 10.34 -0.81 -7.46
CA ILE A 70 9.63 -0.01 -8.47
C ILE A 70 9.45 -0.81 -9.76
N LYS A 71 10.51 -1.48 -10.23
CA LYS A 71 10.46 -2.34 -11.40
C LYS A 71 9.46 -3.48 -11.18
N LEU A 72 9.50 -4.13 -10.01
CA LEU A 72 8.57 -5.20 -9.66
C LEU A 72 7.12 -4.73 -9.72
N VAL A 73 6.80 -3.55 -9.19
CA VAL A 73 5.44 -3.00 -9.24
C VAL A 73 4.99 -2.82 -10.68
N ARG A 74 5.83 -2.19 -11.52
CA ARG A 74 5.54 -2.00 -12.94
C ARG A 74 5.32 -3.33 -13.67
N ASP A 75 6.20 -4.30 -13.46
CA ASP A 75 6.14 -5.60 -14.12
C ASP A 75 4.88 -6.37 -13.67
N SER A 76 4.52 -6.27 -12.38
CA SER A 76 3.32 -6.92 -11.81
C SER A 76 2.03 -6.31 -12.35
N VAL A 77 1.93 -4.98 -12.38
CA VAL A 77 0.78 -4.24 -12.94
C VAL A 77 0.59 -4.58 -14.43
N THR A 78 1.69 -4.68 -15.18
CA THR A 78 1.65 -5.07 -16.60
C THR A 78 1.22 -6.53 -16.76
N ALA A 79 1.74 -7.44 -15.95
CA ALA A 79 1.43 -8.88 -16.01
C ALA A 79 -0.03 -9.17 -15.65
N MET A 80 -0.58 -8.47 -14.66
CA MET A 80 -1.98 -8.59 -14.24
C MET A 80 -2.97 -7.91 -15.19
N LYS A 81 -2.50 -7.16 -16.20
CA LYS A 81 -3.33 -6.37 -17.12
C LYS A 81 -4.29 -5.43 -16.38
N VAL A 82 -3.81 -4.82 -15.30
CA VAL A 82 -4.57 -3.86 -14.50
C VAL A 82 -4.96 -2.68 -15.38
N THR A 83 -6.25 -2.34 -15.42
CA THR A 83 -6.77 -1.20 -16.22
C THR A 83 -6.67 0.13 -15.47
N GLN A 84 -6.56 0.08 -14.15
CA GLN A 84 -6.41 1.21 -13.26
C GLN A 84 -4.98 1.79 -13.32
N GLN A 85 -4.87 3.10 -13.11
CA GLN A 85 -3.58 3.78 -12.94
C GLN A 85 -3.02 3.48 -11.55
N VAL A 86 -1.79 2.99 -11.47
CA VAL A 86 -1.10 2.74 -10.20
C VAL A 86 -0.01 3.80 -9.99
N LEU A 87 -0.15 4.61 -8.94
CA LEU A 87 0.82 5.61 -8.54
C LEU A 87 1.59 5.12 -7.31
N LEU A 88 2.88 4.84 -7.50
CA LEU A 88 3.78 4.47 -6.42
C LEU A 88 4.52 5.72 -5.91
N MET A 89 4.40 5.98 -4.61
CA MET A 89 5.07 7.07 -3.92
C MET A 89 5.86 6.53 -2.74
N SER A 90 6.91 7.23 -2.35
CA SER A 90 7.70 6.84 -1.18
C SER A 90 8.32 8.05 -0.50
N THR A 91 8.72 7.89 0.75
CA THR A 91 9.44 8.96 1.47
C THR A 91 10.88 9.15 0.97
N ARG A 92 11.51 8.09 0.44
CA ARG A 92 12.90 8.09 -0.08
C ARG A 92 13.08 7.01 -1.14
N LEU A 93 13.91 7.29 -2.14
CA LEU A 93 14.48 6.25 -3.00
C LEU A 93 15.73 5.70 -2.34
N LEU A 94 15.78 4.38 -2.14
CA LEU A 94 16.86 3.69 -1.44
C LEU A 94 17.65 2.80 -2.39
N GLN A 95 18.97 2.72 -2.17
CA GLN A 95 19.78 1.61 -2.63
C GLN A 95 19.81 0.51 -1.55
N PRO A 96 20.00 -0.77 -1.92
CA PRO A 96 20.09 -1.85 -0.94
C PRO A 96 21.18 -1.62 0.13
N SER A 97 22.26 -0.93 -0.23
CA SER A 97 23.35 -0.53 0.69
C SER A 97 22.94 0.52 1.71
N ASP A 98 21.89 1.31 1.45
CA ASP A 98 21.48 2.40 2.35
C ASP A 98 20.81 1.86 3.61
N VAL A 99 20.15 0.70 3.53
CA VAL A 99 19.42 0.10 4.66
C VAL A 99 20.32 -0.16 5.87
N PRO A 100 21.45 -0.89 5.78
CA PRO A 100 22.32 -1.10 6.94
C PRO A 100 22.93 0.21 7.45
N VAL A 101 23.26 1.17 6.59
CA VAL A 101 23.78 2.48 7.00
C VAL A 101 22.72 3.27 7.78
N LEU A 102 21.48 3.25 7.33
CA LEU A 102 20.35 3.91 8.00
C LEU A 102 20.03 3.29 9.36
N LEU A 103 20.26 1.98 9.52
CA LEU A 103 20.00 1.23 10.75
C LEU A 103 21.14 1.35 11.77
N PHE A 104 22.39 1.29 11.31
CA PHE A 104 23.56 1.14 12.20
C PHE A 104 24.48 2.36 12.27
N SER A 105 24.48 3.23 11.25
CA SER A 105 25.40 4.37 11.18
C SER A 105 24.76 5.70 11.57
N LYS A 106 23.43 5.76 11.72
CA LYS A 106 22.76 6.95 12.23
C LYS A 106 22.79 6.92 13.76
N ASP A 107 23.65 7.75 14.33
CA ASP A 107 23.61 8.06 15.76
C ASP A 107 22.32 8.85 16.04
N ARG A 108 21.25 8.14 16.41
CA ARG A 108 19.97 8.72 16.84
C ARG A 108 19.87 8.82 18.36
N LEU A 109 20.97 8.57 19.07
CA LEU A 109 21.02 8.55 20.52
C LEU A 109 21.49 9.88 21.12
N SER A 110 21.82 10.89 20.32
CA SER A 110 22.02 12.23 20.84
C SER A 110 20.65 12.85 21.19
N PRO A 111 20.35 13.11 22.47
CA PRO A 111 19.13 13.81 22.83
C PRO A 111 19.14 15.19 22.18
N THR A 112 18.02 15.57 21.57
CA THR A 112 17.80 16.92 21.06
C THR A 112 17.94 17.89 22.22
N VAL A 113 19.01 18.70 22.22
CA VAL A 113 19.25 19.77 23.18
C VAL A 113 18.35 20.96 22.84
#